data_AF-A0A497PTX3-F1
#
_entry.id   AF-A0A497PTX3-F1
#
_cell.length_a   1.000
_cell.length_b   1.000
_cell.length_c   1.000
_cell.angle_alpha   90.00
_cell.angle_beta   90.00
_cell.angle_gamma   90.00
#
_symmetry.space_group_name_H-M   'P 1'
#
loop_
_entity.id
_entity.type
_entity.pdbx_description
1 polymer ?
#
loop_
_entity_poly.entity_id
_entity_poly.type
_entity_poly.pdbx_seq_one_letter_code
_entity_poly.pdbx_strand_id
1 'polypeptide(L)'
;MDAEELLAKYTEREDRLADASSPSDVFSRQFGAEMTKWERDLIAGFKTRLTGSKYQFRGFVHHTQDPSTIVLTASPWLLNGEPIYLPEDLAPPPDGALVEIVGRRIASPFHLQRSKKVSEAILAEDVRLMRFDVSSAVTPPMSLRDLSALLFEHVGMAEASKRVFARLFVSSPPYQDSVGGLTTGIQAIASKRQVRRFMSFVRNVLPPALRAKSHASAKIGGLIIRGPRLWRMDVGSVHRSRLEALCINRRDPSGFREVSVGALTKPDTATLPDVPLALASEDFWIETSDPTQLRLPILKSAITYQLMTPKVTSRSIDAGTKHVLGRLETLRESFGLDDSALARGGVLDADAMGRPLSVLRLARSTARASWDEKVSSRDLKTAWNRVLEPALKEFLELSELKRDSERDWGVGSRFDRFNTKVLRAIRKLDPGTRGSLGPTLQEVADEAGVEPHVAAETLARMKDSGVLYEPRPGHYRLV
;
A
#
# COMPACT_ATOMS: atom_id res chain seq x y z
N MET A 1 14.81 -16.28 9.34
CA MET A 1 13.70 -17.00 8.71
C MET A 1 13.64 -16.50 7.29
N ASP A 2 14.12 -17.33 6.37
CA ASP A 2 14.09 -17.06 4.94
C ASP A 2 12.65 -17.21 4.41
N ALA A 3 12.38 -16.82 3.15
CA ALA A 3 11.04 -16.93 2.58
C ALA A 3 10.58 -18.37 2.43
N GLU A 4 11.48 -19.33 2.23
CA GLU A 4 11.12 -20.74 2.11
C GLU A 4 10.62 -21.30 3.44
N GLU A 5 11.28 -20.97 4.55
CA GLU A 5 10.87 -21.28 5.92
C GLU A 5 9.56 -20.58 6.29
N LEU A 6 9.38 -19.31 5.89
CA LEU A 6 8.13 -18.60 6.10
C LEU A 6 6.99 -19.25 5.29
N LEU A 7 7.22 -19.55 4.01
CA LEU A 7 6.23 -20.21 3.17
C LEU A 7 5.90 -21.60 3.71
N ALA A 8 6.90 -22.40 4.11
CA ALA A 8 6.73 -23.71 4.73
C ALA A 8 5.90 -23.65 6.02
N LYS A 9 6.18 -22.67 6.90
CA LYS A 9 5.37 -22.41 8.10
C LYS A 9 3.90 -22.14 7.77
N TYR A 10 3.64 -21.52 6.61
CA TYR A 10 2.29 -21.23 6.14
C TYR A 10 1.69 -22.32 5.23
N THR A 11 2.48 -23.29 4.75
CA THR A 11 1.99 -24.47 4.02
C THR A 11 1.23 -25.42 4.92
N GLU A 12 1.66 -25.55 6.18
CA GLU A 12 1.02 -26.41 7.19
C GLU A 12 -0.27 -25.78 7.75
N ARG A 13 -0.49 -24.48 7.52
CA ARG A 13 -1.72 -23.78 7.91
C ARG A 13 -2.81 -23.97 6.86
N GLU A 14 -4.05 -23.77 7.29
CA GLU A 14 -5.24 -23.96 6.44
C GLU A 14 -5.16 -23.17 5.13
N ASP A 15 -4.51 -22.01 5.13
CA ASP A 15 -4.16 -21.23 3.95
C ASP A 15 -2.82 -21.68 3.34
N ARG A 16 -2.86 -22.67 2.45
CA ARG A 16 -1.66 -23.08 1.68
C ARG A 16 -1.12 -21.89 0.89
N LEU A 17 0.00 -21.32 1.34
CA LEU A 17 0.65 -20.17 0.69
C LEU A 17 1.75 -20.59 -0.29
N ALA A 18 2.35 -21.78 -0.14
CA ALA A 18 3.46 -22.24 -0.98
C ALA A 18 3.05 -23.07 -2.21
N ASP A 19 1.84 -23.62 -2.23
CA ASP A 19 1.50 -24.75 -3.13
C ASP A 19 1.17 -24.36 -4.58
N ALA A 20 1.05 -23.08 -4.94
CA ALA A 20 0.60 -22.70 -6.28
C ALA A 20 1.13 -21.35 -6.77
N SER A 21 1.92 -21.37 -7.85
CA SER A 21 2.06 -20.22 -8.74
C SER A 21 0.84 -20.16 -9.65
N SER A 22 -0.11 -19.27 -9.37
CA SER A 22 -1.25 -19.07 -10.26
C SER A 22 -1.10 -17.83 -11.15
N PRO A 23 -1.24 -17.98 -12.48
CA PRO A 23 -1.38 -16.84 -13.38
C PRO A 23 -2.79 -16.23 -13.33
N SER A 24 -3.77 -16.82 -12.63
CA SER A 24 -5.15 -16.36 -12.63
C SER A 24 -5.29 -14.97 -11.99
N ASP A 25 -6.18 -14.16 -12.55
CA ASP A 25 -6.51 -12.85 -11.98
C ASP A 25 -7.44 -13.01 -10.78
N VAL A 26 -7.48 -12.03 -9.87
CA VAL A 26 -8.21 -12.14 -8.59
C VAL A 26 -9.67 -12.56 -8.77
N PHE A 27 -10.32 -12.04 -9.82
CA PHE A 27 -11.74 -12.26 -10.11
C PHE A 27 -12.06 -13.54 -10.87
N SER A 28 -11.04 -14.22 -11.41
CA SER A 28 -11.18 -15.42 -12.24
C SER A 28 -10.56 -16.66 -11.62
N ARG A 29 -10.23 -16.62 -10.32
CA ARG A 29 -9.70 -17.77 -9.57
C ARG A 29 -10.70 -18.92 -9.59
N GLN A 30 -10.21 -20.14 -9.81
CA GLN A 30 -11.02 -21.35 -9.97
C GLN A 30 -10.54 -22.50 -9.09
N PHE A 31 -9.27 -22.52 -8.69
CA PHE A 31 -8.71 -23.63 -7.93
C PHE A 31 -8.77 -23.34 -6.43
N GLY A 32 -9.15 -24.33 -5.63
CA GLY A 32 -9.26 -24.18 -4.17
C GLY A 32 -7.94 -23.75 -3.50
N ALA A 33 -6.79 -24.10 -4.07
CA ALA A 33 -5.48 -23.66 -3.58
C ALA A 33 -5.24 -22.14 -3.74
N GLU A 34 -5.93 -21.48 -4.67
CA GLU A 34 -5.83 -20.03 -4.90
C GLU A 34 -6.63 -19.20 -3.88
N MET A 35 -7.49 -19.88 -3.12
CA MET A 35 -8.44 -19.26 -2.21
C MET A 35 -7.91 -19.29 -0.78
N THR A 36 -8.33 -18.29 0.00
CA THR A 36 -8.18 -18.35 1.45
C THR A 36 -9.18 -19.33 2.06
N LYS A 37 -8.97 -19.74 3.32
CA LYS A 37 -9.90 -20.58 4.07
C LYS A 37 -11.28 -19.93 4.14
N TRP A 38 -11.35 -18.66 4.53
CA TRP A 38 -12.61 -17.95 4.63
C TRP A 38 -13.33 -17.86 3.27
N GLU A 39 -12.60 -17.70 2.16
CA GLU A 39 -13.20 -17.76 0.83
C GLU A 39 -13.76 -19.14 0.51
N ARG A 40 -13.05 -20.21 0.87
CA ARG A 40 -13.53 -21.59 0.67
C ARG A 40 -14.76 -21.88 1.52
N ASP A 41 -14.81 -21.40 2.76
CA ASP A 41 -15.96 -21.55 3.64
C ASP A 41 -17.19 -20.84 3.06
N LEU A 42 -17.00 -19.63 2.51
CA LEU A 42 -18.07 -18.91 1.80
C LEU A 42 -18.53 -19.65 0.53
N ILE A 43 -17.60 -20.22 -0.24
CA ILE A 43 -17.93 -20.99 -1.46
C ILE A 43 -18.68 -22.28 -1.11
N ALA A 44 -18.25 -22.99 -0.06
CA ALA A 44 -18.94 -24.19 0.43
C ALA A 44 -20.35 -23.85 0.92
N GLY A 45 -20.52 -22.70 1.59
CA GLY A 45 -21.80 -22.19 2.06
C GLY A 45 -22.63 -21.45 1.01
N PHE A 46 -22.10 -21.24 -0.20
CA PHE A 46 -22.74 -20.38 -1.20
C PHE A 46 -24.09 -20.92 -1.67
N LYS A 47 -24.23 -22.25 -1.73
CA LYS A 47 -25.42 -22.92 -2.28
C LYS A 47 -25.78 -24.15 -1.46
N THR A 48 -27.00 -24.18 -0.93
CA THR A 48 -27.56 -25.33 -0.21
C THR A 48 -28.90 -25.70 -0.85
N ARG A 49 -29.08 -27.00 -1.15
CA ARG A 49 -30.36 -27.50 -1.66
C ARG A 49 -31.29 -27.75 -0.47
N LEU A 50 -32.44 -27.06 -0.45
CA LEU A 50 -33.46 -27.25 0.59
C LEU A 50 -34.44 -28.36 0.21
N THR A 51 -34.90 -28.37 -1.05
CA THR A 51 -35.84 -29.37 -1.57
C THR A 51 -35.52 -29.75 -3.02
N GLY A 52 -36.37 -30.57 -3.64
CA GLY A 52 -36.24 -30.94 -5.05
C GLY A 52 -36.05 -29.74 -5.99
N SER A 53 -36.77 -28.65 -5.75
CA SER A 53 -36.82 -27.44 -6.59
C SER A 53 -36.34 -26.15 -5.92
N LYS A 54 -36.20 -26.12 -4.58
CA LYS A 54 -35.78 -24.92 -3.84
C LYS A 54 -34.32 -24.98 -3.39
N TYR A 55 -33.66 -23.84 -3.51
CA TYR A 55 -32.27 -23.61 -3.14
C TYR A 55 -32.16 -22.39 -2.23
N GLN A 56 -31.18 -22.43 -1.34
CA GLN A 56 -30.72 -21.32 -0.54
C GLN A 56 -29.35 -20.88 -1.04
N PHE A 57 -29.19 -19.60 -1.29
CA PHE A 57 -27.94 -18.98 -1.69
C PHE A 57 -27.49 -17.97 -0.64
N ARG A 58 -26.20 -17.95 -0.33
CA ARG A 58 -25.58 -16.96 0.58
C ARG A 58 -24.40 -16.33 -0.14
N GLY A 59 -24.53 -15.06 -0.54
CA GLY A 59 -23.52 -14.44 -1.39
C GLY A 59 -23.60 -12.92 -1.46
N PHE A 60 -22.64 -12.36 -2.18
CA PHE A 60 -22.48 -10.93 -2.39
C PHE A 60 -23.22 -10.49 -3.64
N VAL A 61 -23.96 -9.39 -3.51
CA VAL A 61 -24.79 -8.84 -4.58
C VAL A 61 -23.94 -8.07 -5.58
N HIS A 62 -24.18 -8.33 -6.86
CA HIS A 62 -23.70 -7.52 -7.97
C HIS A 62 -24.88 -7.06 -8.83
N HIS A 63 -25.03 -5.75 -8.96
CA HIS A 63 -26.05 -5.16 -9.83
C HIS A 63 -25.71 -5.39 -11.31
N THR A 64 -26.75 -5.64 -12.10
CA THR A 64 -26.63 -5.76 -13.55
C THR A 64 -27.25 -4.54 -14.24
N GLN A 65 -27.22 -4.51 -15.57
CA GLN A 65 -27.91 -3.45 -16.34
C GLN A 65 -29.44 -3.54 -16.22
N ASP A 66 -29.95 -4.72 -15.85
CA ASP A 66 -31.38 -4.95 -15.64
C ASP A 66 -31.68 -4.87 -14.14
N PRO A 67 -32.54 -3.95 -13.68
CA PRO A 67 -32.85 -3.80 -12.26
C PRO A 67 -33.59 -5.01 -11.68
N SER A 68 -34.25 -5.82 -12.52
CA SER A 68 -34.93 -7.05 -12.10
C SER A 68 -34.00 -8.25 -11.97
N THR A 69 -32.72 -8.11 -12.35
CA THR A 69 -31.75 -9.19 -12.28
C THR A 69 -30.48 -8.75 -11.56
N ILE A 70 -30.13 -9.46 -10.49
CA ILE A 70 -28.84 -9.32 -9.81
C ILE A 70 -28.01 -10.58 -10.04
N VAL A 71 -26.71 -10.53 -9.76
CA VAL A 71 -25.87 -11.74 -9.68
C VAL A 71 -25.34 -11.89 -8.28
N LEU A 72 -25.45 -13.10 -7.73
CA LEU A 72 -24.83 -13.46 -6.47
C LEU A 72 -23.50 -14.16 -6.70
N THR A 73 -22.45 -13.71 -6.03
CA THR A 73 -21.13 -14.33 -6.01
C THR A 73 -20.81 -14.84 -4.61
N ALA A 74 -20.00 -15.89 -4.49
CA ALA A 74 -19.63 -16.44 -3.19
C ALA A 74 -18.69 -15.53 -2.39
N SER A 75 -17.88 -14.72 -3.08
CA SER A 75 -16.89 -13.82 -2.48
C SER A 75 -16.93 -12.49 -3.23
N PRO A 76 -16.71 -11.34 -2.55
CA PRO A 76 -16.66 -10.03 -3.19
C PRO A 76 -15.48 -9.90 -4.18
N TRP A 77 -14.53 -10.83 -4.11
CA TRP A 77 -13.34 -10.89 -4.98
C TRP A 77 -13.47 -11.91 -6.11
N LEU A 78 -14.63 -12.53 -6.28
CA LEU A 78 -14.91 -13.45 -7.39
C LEU A 78 -16.02 -12.88 -8.25
N LEU A 79 -15.88 -13.04 -9.56
CA LEU A 79 -16.95 -12.67 -10.47
C LEU A 79 -17.85 -13.85 -10.82
N ASN A 80 -17.40 -15.10 -10.69
CA ASN A 80 -18.25 -16.27 -10.94
C ASN A 80 -19.42 -16.34 -9.94
N GLY A 81 -20.65 -16.45 -10.46
CA GLY A 81 -21.86 -16.34 -9.66
C GLY A 81 -23.11 -16.89 -10.35
N GLU A 82 -24.25 -16.78 -9.66
CA GLU A 82 -25.55 -17.27 -10.11
C GLU A 82 -26.49 -16.06 -10.33
N PRO A 83 -27.15 -15.95 -11.49
CA PRO A 83 -28.12 -14.88 -11.76
C PRO A 83 -29.40 -15.11 -10.97
N ILE A 84 -29.86 -14.06 -10.29
CA ILE A 84 -31.07 -14.04 -9.47
C ILE A 84 -32.05 -13.04 -10.08
N TYR A 85 -33.24 -13.52 -10.39
CA TYR A 85 -34.36 -12.69 -10.82
C TYR A 85 -35.17 -12.26 -9.59
N LEU A 86 -35.35 -10.95 -9.47
CA LEU A 86 -36.14 -10.29 -8.45
C LEU A 86 -37.53 -9.97 -9.03
N PRO A 87 -38.61 -10.51 -8.44
CA PRO A 87 -39.97 -10.12 -8.81
C PRO A 87 -40.25 -8.65 -8.44
N GLU A 88 -41.26 -8.05 -9.06
CA GLU A 88 -41.53 -6.60 -9.00
C GLU A 88 -41.82 -6.08 -7.58
N ASP A 89 -42.23 -6.95 -6.68
CA ASP A 89 -42.51 -6.67 -5.27
C ASP A 89 -41.24 -6.63 -4.39
N LEU A 90 -40.09 -7.08 -4.90
CA LEU A 90 -38.83 -7.11 -4.17
C LEU A 90 -37.86 -6.02 -4.65
N ALA A 91 -37.51 -5.11 -3.75
CA ALA A 91 -36.47 -4.12 -4.01
C ALA A 91 -35.07 -4.78 -4.09
N PRO A 92 -34.21 -4.35 -5.03
CA PRO A 92 -32.86 -4.89 -5.13
C PRO A 92 -32.04 -4.53 -3.88
N PRO A 93 -31.36 -5.51 -3.25
CA PRO A 93 -30.44 -5.22 -2.16
C PRO A 93 -29.29 -4.32 -2.62
N PRO A 94 -28.59 -3.62 -1.70
CA PRO A 94 -27.44 -2.80 -2.05
C PRO A 94 -26.32 -3.59 -2.74
N ASP A 95 -25.66 -2.98 -3.72
CA ASP A 95 -24.50 -3.57 -4.40
C ASP A 95 -23.36 -3.86 -3.41
N GLY A 96 -22.79 -5.06 -3.48
CA GLY A 96 -21.76 -5.57 -2.58
C GLY A 96 -22.26 -6.03 -1.21
N ALA A 97 -23.57 -5.98 -0.91
CA ALA A 97 -24.11 -6.50 0.34
C ALA A 97 -24.08 -8.04 0.37
N LEU A 98 -23.82 -8.62 1.54
CA LEU A 98 -24.01 -10.05 1.78
C LEU A 98 -25.50 -10.31 2.02
N VAL A 99 -26.09 -11.21 1.25
CA VAL A 99 -27.50 -11.59 1.37
C VAL A 99 -27.67 -13.10 1.41
N GLU A 100 -28.77 -13.51 2.03
CA GLU A 100 -29.34 -14.85 1.91
C GLU A 100 -30.58 -14.78 1.01
N ILE A 101 -30.62 -15.60 -0.03
CA ILE A 101 -31.74 -15.69 -0.96
C ILE A 101 -32.26 -17.12 -0.98
N VAL A 102 -33.56 -17.31 -0.79
CA VAL A 102 -34.23 -18.59 -1.01
C VAL A 102 -35.07 -18.48 -2.27
N GLY A 103 -34.96 -19.47 -3.15
CA GLY A 103 -35.62 -19.42 -4.44
C GLY A 103 -35.62 -20.72 -5.20
N ARG A 104 -36.16 -20.69 -6.42
CA ARG A 104 -36.24 -21.84 -7.32
C ARG A 104 -35.68 -21.52 -8.69
N ARG A 105 -35.19 -22.55 -9.38
CA ARG A 105 -34.68 -22.40 -10.75
C ARG A 105 -35.82 -22.09 -11.72
N ILE A 106 -35.62 -21.06 -12.52
CA ILE A 106 -36.49 -20.66 -13.63
C ILE A 106 -35.65 -20.41 -14.88
N ALA A 107 -36.29 -20.38 -16.04
CA ALA A 107 -35.68 -19.78 -17.21
C ALA A 107 -35.68 -18.26 -17.04
N SER A 108 -34.51 -17.62 -17.18
CA SER A 108 -34.30 -16.19 -17.07
C SER A 108 -35.26 -15.43 -18.00
N PRO A 109 -36.22 -14.64 -17.46
CA PRO A 109 -37.18 -13.89 -18.26
C PRO A 109 -36.48 -12.93 -19.21
N PHE A 110 -35.42 -12.26 -18.73
CA PHE A 110 -34.60 -11.33 -19.50
C PHE A 110 -33.99 -11.96 -20.77
N HIS A 111 -33.34 -13.13 -20.63
CA HIS A 111 -32.68 -13.78 -21.77
C HIS A 111 -33.66 -14.36 -22.78
N LEU A 112 -34.78 -14.90 -22.28
CA LEU A 112 -35.88 -15.38 -23.10
C LEU A 112 -36.44 -14.25 -23.98
N GLN A 113 -36.72 -13.08 -23.39
CA GLN A 113 -37.29 -11.93 -24.09
C GLN A 113 -36.31 -11.34 -25.13
N ARG A 114 -35.02 -11.21 -24.77
CA ARG A 114 -34.06 -10.48 -25.61
C ARG A 114 -33.36 -11.33 -26.67
N SER A 115 -33.09 -12.60 -26.38
CA SER A 115 -32.21 -13.44 -27.20
C SER A 115 -32.81 -14.76 -27.67
N LYS A 116 -34.03 -15.09 -27.23
CA LYS A 116 -34.69 -16.40 -27.43
C LYS A 116 -33.86 -17.60 -26.96
N LYS A 117 -32.78 -17.38 -26.18
CA LYS A 117 -32.00 -18.43 -25.56
C LYS A 117 -32.46 -18.63 -24.12
N VAL A 118 -32.64 -19.89 -23.75
CA VAL A 118 -32.92 -20.28 -22.37
C VAL A 118 -31.60 -20.16 -21.59
N SER A 119 -31.56 -19.23 -20.64
CA SER A 119 -30.51 -19.15 -19.61
C SER A 119 -31.17 -19.42 -18.26
N GLU A 120 -30.53 -20.16 -17.38
CA GLU A 120 -31.08 -20.42 -16.04
C GLU A 120 -30.91 -19.18 -15.14
N ALA A 121 -31.90 -18.93 -14.29
CA ALA A 121 -31.83 -17.97 -13.20
C ALA A 121 -32.57 -18.51 -11.97
N ILE A 122 -32.35 -17.89 -10.81
CA ILE A 122 -33.09 -18.21 -9.59
C ILE A 122 -34.15 -17.14 -9.36
N LEU A 123 -35.42 -17.52 -9.30
CA LEU A 123 -36.49 -16.64 -8.82
C LEU A 123 -36.34 -16.48 -7.31
N ALA A 124 -36.07 -15.26 -6.85
CA ALA A 124 -36.03 -14.95 -5.43
C ALA A 124 -37.45 -14.99 -4.84
N GLU A 125 -37.66 -15.83 -3.81
CA GLU A 125 -38.90 -15.90 -3.03
C GLU A 125 -38.75 -15.21 -1.67
N ASP A 126 -37.54 -15.24 -1.09
CA ASP A 126 -37.19 -14.52 0.16
C ASP A 126 -35.77 -13.96 0.02
N VAL A 127 -35.55 -12.74 0.51
CA VAL A 127 -34.26 -12.04 0.45
C VAL A 127 -33.97 -11.39 1.81
N ARG A 128 -32.89 -11.81 2.45
CA ARG A 128 -32.47 -11.32 3.77
C ARG A 128 -31.09 -10.72 3.72
N LEU A 129 -30.95 -9.50 4.23
CA LEU A 129 -29.64 -8.88 4.45
C LEU A 129 -28.93 -9.54 5.61
N MET A 130 -27.70 -10.01 5.37
CA MET A 130 -26.86 -10.60 6.40
C MET A 130 -25.81 -9.61 6.89
N ARG A 131 -25.41 -9.73 8.16
CA ARG A 131 -24.21 -9.09 8.67
C ARG A 131 -23.06 -10.08 8.53
N PHE A 132 -22.01 -9.68 7.83
CA PHE A 132 -20.76 -10.45 7.76
C PHE A 132 -19.87 -10.01 8.92
N ASP A 133 -19.79 -10.84 9.97
CA ASP A 133 -18.91 -10.57 11.10
C ASP A 133 -17.48 -11.02 10.77
N VAL A 134 -16.72 -10.09 10.20
CA VAL A 134 -15.35 -10.34 9.72
C VAL A 134 -14.43 -10.80 10.85
N SER A 135 -14.57 -10.24 12.06
CA SER A 135 -13.58 -10.46 13.13
C SER A 135 -13.66 -11.85 13.75
N SER A 136 -14.83 -12.49 13.73
CA SER A 136 -15.02 -13.87 14.20
C SER A 136 -14.80 -14.92 13.10
N ALA A 137 -15.10 -14.59 11.84
CA ALA A 137 -15.05 -15.54 10.73
C ALA A 137 -13.73 -15.56 9.96
N VAL A 138 -12.88 -14.53 10.09
CA VAL A 138 -11.71 -14.33 9.24
C VAL A 138 -10.47 -14.05 10.08
N THR A 139 -9.38 -14.75 9.74
CA THR A 139 -8.04 -14.47 10.27
C THR A 139 -7.10 -14.11 9.12
N PRO A 140 -6.21 -13.11 9.28
CA PRO A 140 -5.26 -12.76 8.25
C PRO A 140 -4.26 -13.92 8.05
N PRO A 141 -3.94 -14.28 6.79
CA PRO A 141 -3.08 -15.42 6.52
C PRO A 141 -1.63 -15.22 7.00
N MET A 142 -1.16 -13.96 7.07
CA MET A 142 0.16 -13.60 7.56
C MET A 142 0.14 -12.26 8.28
N SER A 143 1.05 -12.04 9.22
CA SER A 143 1.23 -10.74 9.89
C SER A 143 1.90 -9.72 8.97
N LEU A 144 1.81 -8.42 9.29
CA LEU A 144 2.56 -7.37 8.57
C LEU A 144 4.07 -7.61 8.56
N ARG A 145 4.61 -8.17 9.66
CA ARG A 145 6.04 -8.47 9.78
C ARG A 145 6.43 -9.55 8.78
N ASP A 146 5.65 -10.62 8.70
CA ASP A 146 5.91 -11.73 7.79
C ASP A 146 5.70 -11.30 6.33
N LEU A 147 4.66 -10.49 6.06
CA LEU A 147 4.42 -9.87 4.76
C LEU A 147 5.62 -9.03 4.31
N SER A 148 6.16 -8.21 5.21
CA SER A 148 7.34 -7.39 4.95
C SER A 148 8.60 -8.23 4.73
N ALA A 149 8.80 -9.28 5.53
CA ALA A 149 9.93 -10.19 5.36
C ALA A 149 9.87 -10.90 4.01
N LEU A 150 8.70 -11.43 3.64
CA LEU A 150 8.47 -12.12 2.37
C LEU A 150 8.66 -11.21 1.15
N LEU A 151 8.15 -9.97 1.20
CA LEU A 151 8.26 -9.01 0.09
C LEU A 151 9.68 -8.49 -0.13
N PHE A 152 10.48 -8.40 0.94
CA PHE A 152 11.73 -7.66 0.94
C PHE A 152 12.92 -8.48 1.46
N GLU A 153 12.85 -9.80 1.38
CA GLU A 153 13.96 -10.70 1.68
C GLU A 153 15.16 -10.36 0.80
N HIS A 154 14.94 -10.32 -0.52
CA HIS A 154 15.92 -10.01 -1.54
C HIS A 154 16.14 -8.51 -1.79
N VAL A 155 15.61 -7.66 -0.90
CA VAL A 155 15.72 -6.21 -1.02
C VAL A 155 16.48 -5.67 0.18
N GLY A 156 17.70 -5.17 -0.05
CA GLY A 156 18.35 -4.30 0.92
C GLY A 156 17.61 -2.99 0.97
N MET A 157 17.04 -2.66 2.13
CA MET A 157 16.34 -1.40 2.42
C MET A 157 16.20 -1.28 3.93
N ALA A 158 16.23 -0.05 4.46
CA ALA A 158 15.93 0.19 5.87
C ALA A 158 14.59 -0.46 6.27
N GLU A 159 14.56 -1.15 7.42
CA GLU A 159 13.38 -1.85 7.94
C GLU A 159 12.15 -0.94 8.09
N ALA A 160 12.36 0.33 8.44
CA ALA A 160 11.28 1.32 8.51
C ALA A 160 10.60 1.50 7.15
N SER A 161 11.40 1.67 6.09
CA SER A 161 10.94 1.81 4.71
C SER A 161 10.26 0.53 4.21
N LYS A 162 10.82 -0.65 4.49
CA LYS A 162 10.19 -1.96 4.18
C LYS A 162 8.78 -2.04 4.75
N ARG A 163 8.62 -1.70 6.03
CA ARG A 163 7.30 -1.70 6.69
C ARG A 163 6.34 -0.67 6.11
N VAL A 164 6.81 0.47 5.62
CA VAL A 164 5.96 1.46 4.93
C VAL A 164 5.46 0.88 3.60
N PHE A 165 6.32 0.23 2.81
CA PHE A 165 5.91 -0.42 1.56
C PHE A 165 4.96 -1.60 1.79
N ALA A 166 5.23 -2.44 2.79
CA ALA A 166 4.34 -3.56 3.13
C ALA A 166 2.91 -3.07 3.45
N ARG A 167 2.77 -1.89 4.08
CA ARG A 167 1.46 -1.28 4.36
C ARG A 167 0.70 -0.84 3.12
N LEU A 168 1.33 -0.66 1.96
CA LEU A 168 0.60 -0.40 0.72
C LEU A 168 -0.34 -1.56 0.36
N PHE A 169 0.06 -2.80 0.67
CA PHE A 169 -0.75 -4.00 0.45
C PHE A 169 -1.87 -4.19 1.50
N VAL A 170 -1.64 -3.71 2.72
CA VAL A 170 -2.68 -3.67 3.77
C VAL A 170 -3.71 -2.58 3.48
N SER A 171 -3.25 -1.43 2.96
CA SER A 171 -4.04 -0.23 2.71
C SER A 171 -4.64 0.36 3.99
N SER A 172 -5.32 1.50 3.86
CA SER A 172 -6.14 2.10 4.91
C SER A 172 -7.59 2.18 4.42
N PRO A 173 -8.60 1.88 5.26
CA PRO A 173 -9.98 2.08 4.87
C PRO A 173 -10.31 3.55 4.56
N PRO A 174 -11.35 3.82 3.77
CA PRO A 174 -11.85 5.17 3.55
C PRO A 174 -12.33 5.79 4.87
N TYR A 175 -12.24 7.11 4.99
CA TYR A 175 -12.64 7.86 6.17
C TYR A 175 -13.42 9.10 5.75
N GLN A 176 -14.65 9.26 6.27
CA GLN A 176 -15.59 10.30 5.82
C GLN A 176 -15.69 10.30 4.29
N ASP A 177 -15.59 11.46 3.64
CA ASP A 177 -15.64 11.61 2.19
C ASP A 177 -14.29 11.38 1.49
N SER A 178 -13.26 10.97 2.22
CA SER A 178 -11.92 10.72 1.68
C SER A 178 -11.74 9.28 1.23
N VAL A 179 -11.17 9.13 0.04
CA VAL A 179 -10.67 7.84 -0.47
C VAL A 179 -9.69 7.22 0.55
N GLY A 180 -9.80 5.91 0.74
CA GLY A 180 -8.82 5.15 1.51
C GLY A 180 -7.53 4.91 0.73
N GLY A 181 -6.64 4.11 1.30
CA GLY A 181 -5.30 3.86 0.80
C GLY A 181 -4.22 4.63 1.53
N LEU A 182 -2.98 4.26 1.23
CA LEU A 182 -1.77 4.92 1.69
C LEU A 182 -0.95 5.34 0.48
N THR A 183 -0.45 6.58 0.49
CA THR A 183 0.43 7.09 -0.56
C THR A 183 1.84 7.26 -0.02
N THR A 184 2.79 6.51 -0.56
CA THR A 184 4.22 6.63 -0.26
C THR A 184 4.93 7.28 -1.44
N GLY A 185 5.65 8.37 -1.16
CA GLY A 185 6.46 9.09 -2.13
C GLY A 185 7.91 8.69 -2.01
N ILE A 186 8.57 8.41 -3.12
CA ILE A 186 9.99 8.10 -3.14
C ILE A 186 10.71 9.18 -3.92
N GLN A 187 11.60 9.90 -3.24
CA GLN A 187 12.61 10.69 -3.90
C GLN A 187 13.87 9.83 -4.04
N ALA A 188 14.11 9.33 -5.25
CA ALA A 188 15.34 8.63 -5.56
C ALA A 188 16.47 9.65 -5.67
N ILE A 189 17.33 9.71 -4.65
CA ILE A 189 18.49 10.59 -4.62
C ILE A 189 19.55 9.95 -5.50
N ALA A 190 20.06 8.80 -5.08
CA ALA A 190 21.28 8.25 -5.65
C ALA A 190 21.10 7.20 -6.77
N SER A 191 20.00 6.42 -6.78
CA SER A 191 19.84 5.32 -7.76
C SER A 191 18.43 5.20 -8.34
N LYS A 192 18.08 6.11 -9.27
CA LYS A 192 16.80 6.07 -10.00
C LYS A 192 16.55 4.72 -10.70
N ARG A 193 17.59 4.05 -11.20
CA ARG A 193 17.46 2.75 -11.88
C ARG A 193 17.02 1.64 -10.92
N GLN A 194 17.66 1.54 -9.75
CA GLN A 194 17.30 0.52 -8.76
C GLN A 194 15.91 0.78 -8.19
N VAL A 195 15.56 2.04 -7.89
CA VAL A 195 14.20 2.39 -7.45
C VAL A 195 13.15 2.08 -8.52
N ARG A 196 13.43 2.29 -9.81
CA ARG A 196 12.50 1.86 -10.87
C ARG A 196 12.36 0.34 -10.94
N ARG A 197 13.46 -0.40 -10.77
CA ARG A 197 13.44 -1.87 -10.70
C ARG A 197 12.61 -2.34 -9.51
N PHE A 198 12.72 -1.66 -8.37
CA PHE A 198 11.91 -1.90 -7.17
C PHE A 198 10.42 -1.71 -7.42
N MET A 199 10.06 -0.54 -7.96
CA MET A 199 8.69 -0.22 -8.30
C MET A 199 8.12 -1.23 -9.30
N SER A 200 8.92 -1.69 -10.25
CA SER A 200 8.54 -2.75 -11.19
C SER A 200 8.30 -4.09 -10.48
N PHE A 201 9.19 -4.49 -9.57
CA PHE A 201 9.04 -5.68 -8.75
C PHE A 201 7.74 -5.64 -7.93
N VAL A 202 7.56 -4.59 -7.12
CA VAL A 202 6.35 -4.38 -6.29
C VAL A 202 5.09 -4.35 -7.16
N ARG A 203 5.15 -3.72 -8.34
CA ARG A 203 4.05 -3.75 -9.31
C ARG A 203 3.80 -5.16 -9.83
N ASN A 204 4.77 -6.03 -10.01
CA ASN A 204 4.58 -7.36 -10.60
C ASN A 204 4.12 -8.44 -9.62
N VAL A 205 4.23 -8.16 -8.32
CA VAL A 205 3.70 -9.02 -7.24
C VAL A 205 2.17 -9.09 -7.25
N LEU A 206 1.44 -8.03 -7.61
CA LEU A 206 -0.03 -8.10 -7.65
C LEU A 206 -0.57 -8.67 -8.98
N PRO A 207 -1.80 -9.22 -9.00
CA PRO A 207 -2.51 -9.52 -10.25
C PRO A 207 -2.86 -8.24 -11.06
N PRO A 208 -3.09 -8.35 -12.39
CA PRO A 208 -3.43 -7.21 -13.23
C PRO A 208 -4.68 -6.44 -12.78
N ALA A 209 -5.76 -7.09 -12.34
CA ALA A 209 -6.98 -6.39 -11.95
C ALA A 209 -6.82 -5.48 -10.72
N LEU A 210 -5.83 -5.74 -9.85
CA LEU A 210 -5.52 -4.89 -8.70
C LEU A 210 -4.56 -3.74 -9.05
N ARG A 211 -4.13 -3.64 -10.32
CA ARG A 211 -3.21 -2.63 -10.85
C ARG A 211 -3.82 -1.80 -11.98
N ALA A 212 -4.84 -2.36 -12.63
CA ALA A 212 -5.49 -1.74 -13.78
C ALA A 212 -6.53 -0.69 -13.34
N LYS A 213 -6.67 0.34 -14.17
CA LYS A 213 -7.74 1.35 -14.02
C LYS A 213 -9.06 0.85 -14.58
N SER A 214 -9.00 -0.06 -15.55
CA SER A 214 -10.16 -0.64 -16.22
C SER A 214 -10.86 -1.65 -15.33
N HIS A 215 -12.18 -1.74 -15.46
CA HIS A 215 -12.95 -2.76 -14.78
C HIS A 215 -12.56 -4.14 -15.28
N ALA A 216 -12.29 -5.06 -14.34
CA ALA A 216 -12.51 -6.46 -14.64
C ALA A 216 -14.01 -6.63 -14.96
N SER A 217 -14.34 -7.34 -16.02
CA SER A 217 -15.72 -7.67 -16.35
C SER A 217 -15.81 -9.15 -16.69
N ALA A 218 -16.84 -9.80 -16.19
CA ALA A 218 -17.17 -11.18 -16.52
C ALA A 218 -18.53 -11.24 -17.21
N LYS A 219 -18.70 -12.26 -18.06
CA LYS A 219 -19.99 -12.56 -18.68
C LYS A 219 -20.56 -13.83 -18.05
N ILE A 220 -21.72 -13.72 -17.41
CA ILE A 220 -22.37 -14.81 -16.67
C ILE A 220 -23.80 -14.95 -17.13
N GLY A 221 -24.14 -16.12 -17.66
CA GLY A 221 -25.47 -16.36 -18.23
C GLY A 221 -25.83 -15.49 -19.42
N GLY A 222 -24.94 -14.61 -19.90
CA GLY A 222 -25.26 -13.57 -20.89
C GLY A 222 -25.19 -12.14 -20.34
N LEU A 223 -25.19 -11.98 -19.02
CA LEU A 223 -25.10 -10.71 -18.30
C LEU A 223 -23.65 -10.28 -18.15
N ILE A 224 -23.39 -8.98 -18.33
CA ILE A 224 -22.07 -8.39 -18.09
C ILE A 224 -22.05 -7.86 -16.66
N ILE A 225 -21.14 -8.38 -15.85
CA ILE A 225 -20.92 -7.94 -14.47
C ILE A 225 -19.57 -7.27 -14.40
N ARG A 226 -19.53 -6.14 -13.70
CA ARG A 226 -18.28 -5.40 -13.45
C ARG A 226 -17.76 -5.75 -12.06
N GLY A 227 -16.45 -5.97 -11.97
CA GLY A 227 -15.74 -6.13 -10.72
C GLY A 227 -15.89 -4.90 -9.82
N PRO A 228 -16.04 -5.09 -8.51
CA PRO A 228 -16.20 -4.00 -7.59
C PRO A 228 -14.91 -3.18 -7.48
N ARG A 229 -15.05 -1.85 -7.35
CA ARG A 229 -13.92 -0.92 -7.21
C ARG A 229 -13.51 -0.77 -5.75
N LEU A 230 -13.11 -1.88 -5.12
CA LEU A 230 -12.76 -1.91 -3.70
C LEU A 230 -11.39 -1.29 -3.47
N TRP A 231 -10.35 -1.90 -4.04
CA TRP A 231 -8.97 -1.51 -3.82
C TRP A 231 -8.14 -1.67 -5.08
N ARG A 232 -7.19 -0.77 -5.29
CA ARG A 232 -6.10 -0.94 -6.26
C ARG A 232 -4.79 -0.39 -5.72
N MET A 233 -3.70 -0.82 -6.34
CA MET A 233 -2.37 -0.29 -6.09
C MET A 233 -1.73 0.30 -7.36
N ASP A 234 -1.35 1.57 -7.28
CA ASP A 234 -0.62 2.27 -8.34
C ASP A 234 0.86 2.37 -7.94
N VAL A 235 1.78 1.82 -8.74
CA VAL A 235 3.22 1.82 -8.42
C VAL A 235 4.04 2.30 -9.60
N GLY A 236 5.02 3.17 -9.34
CA GLY A 236 5.92 3.76 -10.32
C GLY A 236 5.76 5.27 -10.48
N SER A 237 5.92 5.79 -11.69
CA SER A 237 5.79 7.23 -11.95
C SER A 237 4.31 7.62 -12.02
N VAL A 238 3.86 8.46 -11.10
CA VAL A 238 2.47 8.97 -11.06
C VAL A 238 2.45 10.44 -11.45
N HIS A 239 1.49 10.83 -12.30
CA HIS A 239 1.34 12.21 -12.73
C HIS A 239 0.94 13.13 -11.56
N ARG A 240 1.45 14.37 -11.54
CA ARG A 240 1.19 15.36 -10.48
C ARG A 240 -0.30 15.55 -10.19
N SER A 241 -1.10 15.84 -11.22
CA SER A 241 -2.54 16.02 -11.09
C SER A 241 -3.26 14.84 -10.42
N ARG A 242 -2.76 13.62 -10.59
CA ARG A 242 -3.31 12.42 -9.95
C ARG A 242 -2.87 12.32 -8.49
N LEU A 243 -1.61 12.63 -8.18
CA LEU A 243 -1.14 12.73 -6.80
C LEU A 243 -1.92 13.82 -6.04
N GLU A 244 -2.16 14.97 -6.65
CA GLU A 244 -2.98 16.05 -6.07
C GLU A 244 -4.44 15.59 -5.87
N ALA A 245 -5.03 14.88 -6.84
CA ALA A 245 -6.39 14.34 -6.67
C ALA A 245 -6.50 13.39 -5.46
N LEU A 246 -5.52 12.51 -5.27
CA LEU A 246 -5.52 11.52 -4.18
C LEU A 246 -5.06 12.10 -2.83
N CYS A 247 -4.08 13.00 -2.84
CA CYS A 247 -3.40 13.50 -1.65
C CYS A 247 -3.89 14.89 -1.20
N ILE A 248 -4.51 15.68 -2.06
CA ILE A 248 -5.06 17.00 -1.69
C ILE A 248 -6.58 16.99 -1.76
N ASN A 249 -7.14 16.50 -2.86
CA ASN A 249 -8.60 16.45 -3.05
C ASN A 249 -9.23 15.20 -2.42
N ARG A 250 -8.40 14.23 -2.02
CA ARG A 250 -8.78 12.99 -1.34
C ARG A 250 -9.86 12.19 -2.09
N ARG A 251 -9.84 12.23 -3.43
CA ARG A 251 -10.79 11.56 -4.31
C ARG A 251 -10.08 10.74 -5.38
N ASP A 252 -10.63 9.58 -5.71
CA ASP A 252 -10.24 8.84 -6.90
C ASP A 252 -11.18 9.15 -8.07
N PRO A 253 -10.71 9.74 -9.18
CA PRO A 253 -11.54 9.96 -10.37
C PRO A 253 -12.04 8.66 -11.00
N SER A 254 -11.37 7.52 -10.74
CA SER A 254 -11.85 6.22 -11.17
C SER A 254 -12.77 5.55 -10.15
N GLY A 255 -13.23 6.23 -9.10
CA GLY A 255 -14.24 5.73 -8.16
C GLY A 255 -13.86 4.49 -7.35
N PHE A 256 -12.57 4.21 -7.15
CA PHE A 256 -12.13 3.21 -6.17
C PHE A 256 -12.32 3.71 -4.75
N ARG A 257 -12.73 2.82 -3.84
CA ARG A 257 -12.85 3.13 -2.41
C ARG A 257 -11.50 3.31 -1.74
N GLU A 258 -10.51 2.51 -2.15
CA GLU A 258 -9.15 2.54 -1.63
C GLU A 258 -8.12 2.54 -2.76
N VAL A 259 -7.12 3.43 -2.67
CA VAL A 259 -6.03 3.53 -3.65
C VAL A 259 -4.70 3.63 -2.91
N SER A 260 -3.95 2.54 -2.88
CA SER A 260 -2.57 2.55 -2.38
C SER A 260 -1.62 3.00 -3.49
N VAL A 261 -0.67 3.88 -3.18
CA VAL A 261 0.24 4.44 -4.18
C VAL A 261 1.68 4.35 -3.71
N GLY A 262 2.54 3.72 -4.51
CA GLY A 262 4.00 3.82 -4.39
C GLY A 262 4.55 4.66 -5.53
N ALA A 263 4.75 5.95 -5.32
CA ALA A 263 5.09 6.90 -6.38
C ALA A 263 6.59 7.24 -6.38
N LEU A 264 7.24 7.13 -7.54
CA LEU A 264 8.51 7.82 -7.77
C LEU A 264 8.20 9.31 -7.99
N THR A 265 8.59 10.13 -7.01
CA THR A 265 8.30 11.57 -6.97
C THR A 265 9.43 12.41 -7.54
N LYS A 266 9.05 13.60 -8.00
CA LYS A 266 9.96 14.69 -8.36
C LYS A 266 10.00 15.71 -7.21
N PRO A 267 10.97 16.64 -7.17
CA PRO A 267 11.05 17.63 -6.10
C PRO A 267 9.75 18.41 -5.86
N ASP A 268 9.00 18.71 -6.92
CA ASP A 268 7.72 19.44 -6.86
C ASP A 268 6.52 18.60 -6.38
N THR A 269 6.67 17.27 -6.32
CA THR A 269 5.61 16.32 -5.94
C THR A 269 5.99 15.45 -4.74
N ALA A 270 7.22 15.57 -4.23
CA ALA A 270 7.74 14.75 -3.15
C ALA A 270 7.06 15.06 -1.80
N THR A 271 6.47 16.23 -1.66
CA THR A 271 5.77 16.67 -0.44
C THR A 271 4.34 16.14 -0.34
N LEU A 272 3.70 15.81 -1.47
CA LEU A 272 2.28 15.44 -1.53
C LEU A 272 1.94 14.11 -0.82
N PRO A 273 2.76 13.05 -0.92
CA PRO A 273 2.40 11.73 -0.38
C PRO A 273 2.26 11.71 1.13
N ASP A 274 1.47 10.76 1.64
CA ASP A 274 1.23 10.58 3.08
C ASP A 274 2.55 10.31 3.83
N VAL A 275 3.43 9.49 3.25
CA VAL A 275 4.79 9.23 3.75
C VAL A 275 5.82 9.55 2.67
N PRO A 276 6.56 10.66 2.79
CA PRO A 276 7.70 10.92 1.93
C PRO A 276 8.90 10.09 2.40
N LEU A 277 9.57 9.42 1.47
CA LEU A 277 10.79 8.65 1.69
C LEU A 277 11.86 9.16 0.73
N ALA A 278 13.07 9.33 1.25
CA ALA A 278 14.25 9.58 0.45
C ALA A 278 15.11 8.31 0.45
N LEU A 279 15.36 7.74 -0.73
CA LEU A 279 16.20 6.54 -0.86
C LEU A 279 17.58 6.92 -1.42
N ALA A 280 18.61 6.71 -0.60
CA ALA A 280 20.03 6.78 -0.98
C ALA A 280 20.54 5.40 -1.47
N SER A 281 21.66 5.37 -2.21
CA SER A 281 22.08 4.23 -3.05
C SER A 281 22.59 3.05 -2.26
N GLU A 282 23.11 3.27 -1.06
CA GLU A 282 23.89 2.25 -0.35
C GLU A 282 23.01 1.35 0.51
N ASP A 283 21.84 1.83 0.89
CA ASP A 283 20.85 1.03 1.61
C ASP A 283 19.87 0.34 0.63
N PHE A 284 20.10 0.39 -0.70
CA PHE A 284 19.12 -0.08 -1.68
C PHE A 284 19.68 -1.00 -2.77
N TRP A 285 19.45 -2.31 -2.63
CA TRP A 285 19.69 -3.30 -3.68
C TRP A 285 18.50 -4.24 -3.86
N ILE A 286 18.41 -4.87 -5.04
CA ILE A 286 17.41 -5.86 -5.37
C ILE A 286 18.13 -7.06 -5.98
N GLU A 287 18.14 -8.16 -5.26
CA GLU A 287 18.42 -9.47 -5.82
C GLU A 287 17.19 -9.93 -6.60
N THR A 288 17.43 -10.45 -7.80
CA THR A 288 16.35 -10.78 -8.74
C THR A 288 15.68 -12.08 -8.32
N SER A 289 14.55 -12.00 -7.64
CA SER A 289 13.59 -13.11 -7.54
C SER A 289 12.46 -12.95 -8.54
N ASP A 290 11.80 -14.05 -8.91
CA ASP A 290 10.60 -14.01 -9.74
C ASP A 290 9.41 -13.50 -8.91
N PRO A 291 8.89 -12.28 -9.17
CA PRO A 291 7.78 -11.72 -8.38
C PRO A 291 6.49 -12.52 -8.50
N THR A 292 6.36 -13.39 -9.51
CA THR A 292 5.15 -14.20 -9.70
C THR A 292 4.98 -15.26 -8.61
N GLN A 293 6.07 -15.73 -8.00
CA GLN A 293 6.03 -16.69 -6.88
C GLN A 293 5.37 -16.09 -5.64
N LEU A 294 5.54 -14.78 -5.42
CA LEU A 294 4.95 -14.07 -4.29
C LEU A 294 3.48 -13.68 -4.54
N ARG A 295 2.97 -13.80 -5.77
CA ARG A 295 1.66 -13.25 -6.12
C ARG A 295 0.53 -13.79 -5.27
N LEU A 296 0.49 -15.10 -5.08
CA LEU A 296 -0.62 -15.74 -4.37
C LEU A 296 -0.64 -15.43 -2.86
N PRO A 297 0.48 -15.60 -2.11
CA PRO A 297 0.54 -15.20 -0.71
C PRO A 297 0.14 -13.74 -0.48
N ILE A 298 0.64 -12.85 -1.34
CA ILE A 298 0.39 -11.41 -1.24
C ILE A 298 -1.06 -11.08 -1.60
N LEU A 299 -1.62 -11.73 -2.63
CA LEU A 299 -3.02 -11.57 -3.01
C LEU A 299 -3.95 -11.96 -1.87
N LYS A 300 -3.79 -13.18 -1.32
CA LYS A 300 -4.60 -13.70 -0.21
C LYS A 300 -4.56 -12.76 0.99
N SER A 301 -3.38 -12.23 1.31
CA SER A 301 -3.19 -11.27 2.39
C SER A 301 -3.91 -9.96 2.10
N ALA A 302 -3.68 -9.37 0.92
CA ALA A 302 -4.24 -8.08 0.55
C ALA A 302 -5.78 -8.08 0.57
N ILE A 303 -6.43 -9.08 -0.04
CA ILE A 303 -7.90 -9.18 -0.07
C ILE A 303 -8.49 -9.43 1.32
N THR A 304 -7.78 -10.18 2.17
CA THR A 304 -8.21 -10.45 3.54
C THR A 304 -8.15 -9.18 4.38
N TYR A 305 -7.08 -8.39 4.27
CA TYR A 305 -6.97 -7.11 4.96
C TYR A 305 -8.07 -6.12 4.54
N GLN A 306 -8.54 -6.15 3.29
CA GLN A 306 -9.63 -5.28 2.84
C GLN A 306 -10.97 -5.57 3.53
N LEU A 307 -11.15 -6.73 4.15
CA LEU A 307 -12.38 -7.04 4.90
C LEU A 307 -12.45 -6.29 6.24
N MET A 308 -11.30 -5.94 6.83
CA MET A 308 -11.24 -5.29 8.14
C MET A 308 -11.31 -3.75 7.98
N THR A 309 -12.23 -3.13 8.73
CA THR A 309 -12.39 -1.66 8.77
C THR A 309 -12.31 -1.16 10.20
N PRO A 310 -11.09 -0.86 10.71
CA PRO A 310 -10.92 -0.39 12.08
C PRO A 310 -11.68 0.93 12.30
N LYS A 311 -12.42 0.99 13.40
CA LYS A 311 -13.22 2.13 13.85
C LYS A 311 -12.34 3.08 14.67
N VAL A 312 -12.56 4.38 14.49
CA VAL A 312 -11.88 5.43 15.25
C VAL A 312 -12.94 6.38 15.82
N THR A 313 -12.74 6.84 17.05
CA THR A 313 -13.64 7.82 17.69
C THR A 313 -13.18 9.24 17.42
N SER A 314 -14.12 10.20 17.40
CA SER A 314 -13.81 11.63 17.28
C SER A 314 -12.81 12.10 18.33
N ARG A 315 -13.03 11.73 19.60
CA ARG A 315 -12.11 12.04 20.71
C ARG A 315 -10.68 11.56 20.47
N SER A 316 -10.50 10.38 19.88
CA SER A 316 -9.16 9.87 19.53
C SER A 316 -8.51 10.73 18.45
N ILE A 317 -9.29 11.12 17.43
CA ILE A 317 -8.83 11.97 16.34
C ILE A 317 -8.42 13.34 16.88
N ASP A 318 -9.26 14.02 17.67
CA ASP A 318 -8.95 15.35 18.19
C ASP A 318 -7.65 15.35 19.01
N ALA A 319 -7.48 14.33 19.86
CA ALA A 319 -6.26 14.15 20.65
C ALA A 319 -5.03 13.84 19.78
N GLY A 320 -5.20 13.06 18.71
CA GLY A 320 -4.14 12.76 17.75
C GLY A 320 -3.74 13.98 16.93
N THR A 321 -4.72 14.72 16.39
CA THR A 321 -4.53 15.96 15.64
C THR A 321 -3.79 16.99 16.48
N LYS A 322 -4.22 17.25 17.71
CA LYS A 322 -3.52 18.19 18.61
C LYS A 322 -2.05 17.81 18.83
N HIS A 323 -1.76 16.52 18.98
CA HIS A 323 -0.38 16.03 19.11
C HIS A 323 0.42 16.29 17.84
N VAL A 324 -0.14 15.97 16.67
CA VAL A 324 0.54 16.15 15.38
C VAL A 324 0.84 17.62 15.11
N LEU A 325 -0.14 18.51 15.29
CA LEU A 325 0.04 19.95 15.04
C LEU A 325 1.18 20.56 15.85
N GLY A 326 1.24 20.29 17.16
CA GLY A 326 2.32 20.81 18.00
C GLY A 326 3.71 20.27 17.58
N ARG A 327 3.77 19.05 17.05
CA ARG A 327 5.04 18.47 16.55
C ARG A 327 5.43 19.04 15.17
N LEU A 328 4.47 19.39 14.34
CA LEU A 328 4.74 20.03 13.05
C LEU A 328 5.34 21.43 13.22
N GLU A 329 4.83 22.21 14.18
CA GLU A 329 5.42 23.51 14.53
C GLU A 329 6.87 23.37 15.00
N THR A 330 7.13 22.38 15.87
CA THR A 330 8.51 22.08 16.33
C THR A 330 9.42 21.69 15.16
N LEU A 331 8.92 20.89 14.21
CA LEU A 331 9.69 20.50 13.02
C LEU A 331 9.99 21.69 12.11
N ARG A 332 8.99 22.56 11.87
CA ARG A 332 9.18 23.77 11.08
C ARG A 332 10.31 24.61 11.67
N GLU A 333 10.27 24.85 12.97
CA GLU A 333 11.29 25.64 13.68
C GLU A 333 12.66 24.97 13.66
N SER A 334 12.74 23.65 13.88
CA SER A 334 14.03 22.95 13.92
C SER A 334 14.76 22.92 12.57
N PHE A 335 14.01 22.94 11.46
CA PHE A 335 14.54 22.96 10.10
C PHE A 335 14.54 24.36 9.47
N GLY A 336 14.16 25.40 10.23
CA GLY A 336 14.12 26.78 9.72
C GLY A 336 13.22 26.96 8.49
N LEU A 337 12.10 26.21 8.42
CA LEU A 337 11.19 26.24 7.29
C LEU A 337 10.25 27.45 7.37
N ASP A 338 9.91 28.02 6.21
CA ASP A 338 8.91 29.09 6.12
C ASP A 338 7.52 28.62 6.55
N ASP A 339 6.65 29.55 6.96
CA ASP A 339 5.25 29.27 7.33
C ASP A 339 4.45 28.59 6.20
N SER A 340 4.85 28.81 4.94
CA SER A 340 4.28 28.13 3.78
C SER A 340 4.43 26.60 3.84
N ALA A 341 5.37 26.06 4.62
CA ALA A 341 5.55 24.62 4.81
C ALA A 341 4.36 23.97 5.53
N LEU A 342 3.66 24.72 6.40
CA LEU A 342 2.48 24.27 7.13
C LEU A 342 1.17 24.45 6.33
N ALA A 343 1.21 25.22 5.23
CA ALA A 343 0.04 25.42 4.38
C ALA A 343 -0.41 24.13 3.69
N ARG A 344 -1.66 24.10 3.22
CA ARG A 344 -2.23 22.97 2.50
C ARG A 344 -1.39 22.58 1.29
N GLY A 345 -1.02 21.31 1.19
CA GLY A 345 -0.11 20.79 0.14
C GLY A 345 1.37 21.07 0.38
N GLY A 346 1.72 21.76 1.48
CA GLY A 346 3.09 21.94 1.93
C GLY A 346 3.73 20.64 2.44
N VAL A 347 5.03 20.67 2.73
CA VAL A 347 5.75 19.48 3.22
C VAL A 347 5.27 19.04 4.60
N LEU A 348 4.86 19.98 5.45
CA LEU A 348 4.36 19.70 6.79
C LEU A 348 2.83 19.73 6.89
N ASP A 349 2.13 20.32 5.91
CA ASP A 349 0.66 20.39 5.77
C ASP A 349 -0.12 20.13 7.08
N ALA A 350 -0.30 21.22 7.85
CA ALA A 350 -0.96 21.21 9.15
C ALA A 350 -2.49 21.23 9.05
N ASP A 351 -3.07 21.18 7.85
CA ASP A 351 -4.52 21.06 7.70
C ASP A 351 -5.01 19.74 8.32
N ALA A 352 -6.24 19.69 8.83
CA ALA A 352 -6.81 18.46 9.39
C ALA A 352 -6.83 17.32 8.35
N MET A 353 -6.96 17.67 7.07
CA MET A 353 -6.91 16.74 5.94
C MET A 353 -5.50 16.57 5.36
N GLY A 354 -4.47 17.18 5.97
CA GLY A 354 -3.04 17.06 5.65
C GLY A 354 -2.38 15.92 6.41
N ARG A 355 -1.30 16.21 7.14
CA ARG A 355 -0.53 15.22 7.92
C ARG A 355 -1.34 14.52 9.03
N PRO A 356 -2.26 15.16 9.77
CA PRO A 356 -3.15 14.47 10.69
C PRO A 356 -3.94 13.32 10.04
N LEU A 357 -4.46 13.52 8.82
CA LEU A 357 -5.12 12.46 8.07
C LEU A 357 -4.13 11.37 7.63
N SER A 358 -2.91 11.72 7.21
CA SER A 358 -1.86 10.74 6.92
C SER A 358 -1.53 9.87 8.15
N VAL A 359 -1.49 10.47 9.35
CA VAL A 359 -1.33 9.74 10.62
C VAL A 359 -2.52 8.81 10.89
N LEU A 360 -3.74 9.29 10.66
CA LEU A 360 -4.94 8.47 10.80
C LEU A 360 -4.91 7.26 9.85
N ARG A 361 -4.54 7.47 8.57
CA ARG A 361 -4.41 6.38 7.60
C ARG A 361 -3.35 5.37 8.02
N LEU A 362 -2.19 5.82 8.51
CA LEU A 362 -1.15 4.93 9.02
C LEU A 362 -1.59 4.12 10.24
N ALA A 363 -2.30 4.76 11.18
CA ALA A 363 -2.81 4.08 12.37
C ALA A 363 -3.90 3.07 12.01
N ARG A 364 -4.84 3.42 11.13
CA ARG A 364 -5.88 2.49 10.67
C ARG A 364 -5.32 1.35 9.84
N SER A 365 -4.32 1.61 9.00
CA SER A 365 -3.60 0.54 8.29
C SER A 365 -2.86 -0.38 9.27
N THR A 366 -2.25 0.18 10.31
CA THR A 366 -1.55 -0.62 11.34
C THR A 366 -2.54 -1.48 12.12
N ALA A 367 -3.67 -0.93 12.56
CA ALA A 367 -4.74 -1.68 13.22
C ALA A 367 -5.32 -2.78 12.32
N ARG A 368 -5.53 -2.47 11.03
CA ARG A 368 -5.95 -3.47 10.04
C ARG A 368 -4.94 -4.61 9.91
N ALA A 369 -3.64 -4.29 9.96
CA ALA A 369 -2.57 -5.28 9.86
C ALA A 369 -2.41 -6.16 11.11
N SER A 370 -2.75 -5.63 12.29
CA SER A 370 -2.82 -6.38 13.56
C SER A 370 -4.17 -7.02 13.82
N TRP A 371 -5.13 -6.85 12.91
CA TRP A 371 -6.51 -7.32 13.05
C TRP A 371 -7.28 -6.70 14.23
N ASP A 372 -6.94 -5.46 14.58
CA ASP A 372 -7.60 -4.69 15.63
C ASP A 372 -8.81 -3.93 15.09
N GLU A 373 -9.98 -4.10 15.73
CA GLU A 373 -11.22 -3.44 15.30
C GLU A 373 -11.27 -1.93 15.60
N LYS A 374 -10.38 -1.43 16.46
CA LYS A 374 -10.45 -0.07 17.00
C LYS A 374 -9.08 0.61 16.96
N VAL A 375 -9.11 1.92 16.70
CA VAL A 375 -7.93 2.79 16.73
C VAL A 375 -8.08 3.80 17.87
N SER A 376 -7.09 3.82 18.76
CA SER A 376 -7.00 4.74 19.89
C SER A 376 -6.11 5.95 19.59
N SER A 377 -6.15 6.97 20.47
CA SER A 377 -5.24 8.11 20.39
C SER A 377 -3.76 7.71 20.55
N ARG A 378 -3.47 6.62 21.27
CA ARG A 378 -2.11 6.09 21.41
C ARG A 378 -1.58 5.58 20.06
N ASP A 379 -2.44 4.97 19.26
CA ASP A 379 -2.06 4.42 17.95
C ASP A 379 -1.74 5.55 16.96
N LEU A 380 -2.51 6.64 16.99
CA LEU A 380 -2.23 7.86 16.22
C LEU A 380 -0.88 8.49 16.61
N LYS A 381 -0.62 8.66 17.92
CA LYS A 381 0.67 9.17 18.41
C LYS A 381 1.83 8.26 18.01
N THR A 382 1.61 6.95 18.03
CA THR A 382 2.62 5.96 17.63
C THR A 382 2.91 6.03 16.14
N ALA A 383 1.87 6.15 15.30
CA ALA A 383 2.03 6.32 13.85
C ALA A 383 2.82 7.59 13.50
N TRP A 384 2.57 8.70 14.22
CA TRP A 384 3.38 9.92 14.08
C TRP A 384 4.83 9.69 14.54
N ASN A 385 5.03 9.36 15.82
CA ASN A 385 6.36 9.33 16.45
C ASN A 385 7.30 8.27 15.84
N ARG A 386 6.76 7.12 15.37
CA ARG A 386 7.58 5.99 14.91
C ARG A 386 7.68 5.85 13.41
N VAL A 387 6.82 6.51 12.64
CA VAL A 387 6.78 6.36 11.18
C VAL A 387 6.89 7.71 10.51
N LEU A 388 5.91 8.60 10.73
CA LEU A 388 5.81 9.81 9.92
C LEU A 388 6.85 10.87 10.28
N GLU A 389 7.05 11.17 11.56
CA GLU A 389 8.05 12.17 11.99
C GLU A 389 9.48 11.77 11.60
N PRO A 390 9.95 10.53 11.85
CA PRO A 390 11.27 10.10 11.41
C PRO A 390 11.44 10.18 9.88
N ALA A 391 10.43 9.74 9.11
CA ALA A 391 10.48 9.79 7.65
C ALA A 391 10.54 11.24 7.13
N LEU A 392 9.78 12.16 7.74
CA LEU A 392 9.82 13.59 7.40
C LEU A 392 11.19 14.20 7.71
N LYS A 393 11.78 13.91 8.87
CA LYS A 393 13.13 14.38 9.24
C LYS A 393 14.17 13.92 8.23
N GLU A 394 14.22 12.62 7.98
CA GLU A 394 15.14 12.04 7.00
C GLU A 394 14.94 12.64 5.60
N PHE A 395 13.69 12.81 5.18
CA PHE A 395 13.36 13.42 3.90
C PHE A 395 13.82 14.88 3.78
N LEU A 396 13.61 15.69 4.82
CA LEU A 396 14.02 17.10 4.85
C LEU A 396 15.55 17.21 4.82
N GLU A 397 16.24 16.49 5.70
CA GLU A 397 17.71 16.46 5.77
C GLU A 397 18.33 16.07 4.43
N LEU A 398 17.81 15.03 3.79
CA LEU A 398 18.33 14.55 2.51
C LEU A 398 17.98 15.47 1.34
N SER A 399 16.85 16.17 1.41
CA SER A 399 16.47 17.18 0.42
C SER A 399 17.36 18.42 0.50
N GLU A 400 17.71 18.86 1.70
CA GLU A 400 18.69 19.94 1.94
C GLU A 400 20.07 19.54 1.45
N LEU A 401 20.57 18.35 1.85
CA LEU A 401 21.87 17.83 1.41
C LEU A 401 21.98 17.84 -0.12
N LYS A 402 20.92 17.41 -0.80
CA LYS A 402 20.85 17.42 -2.26
C LYS A 402 20.90 18.84 -2.84
N ARG A 403 20.12 19.78 -2.31
CA ARG A 403 20.12 21.17 -2.78
C ARG A 403 21.49 21.82 -2.63
N ASP A 404 22.13 21.62 -1.48
CA ASP A 404 23.47 22.13 -1.22
C ASP A 404 24.50 21.51 -2.16
N SER A 405 24.45 20.19 -2.37
CA SER A 405 25.35 19.50 -3.30
C SER A 405 25.16 19.94 -4.76
N GLU A 406 23.92 20.21 -5.18
CA GLU A 406 23.62 20.77 -6.50
C GLU A 406 24.08 22.23 -6.63
N ARG A 407 24.10 22.99 -5.54
CA ARG A 407 24.63 24.36 -5.49
C ARG A 407 26.16 24.37 -5.58
N ASP A 408 26.83 23.50 -4.81
CA ASP A 408 28.29 23.47 -4.72
C ASP A 408 28.93 22.87 -5.98
N TRP A 409 28.31 21.81 -6.53
CA TRP A 409 28.91 21.00 -7.60
C TRP A 409 28.11 20.98 -8.91
N GLY A 410 26.99 21.72 -8.98
CA GLY A 410 26.13 21.79 -10.15
C GLY A 410 25.05 20.69 -10.21
N VAL A 411 24.02 20.94 -11.03
CA VAL A 411 22.87 20.03 -11.19
C VAL A 411 23.29 18.70 -11.80
N GLY A 412 22.92 17.59 -11.15
CA GLY A 412 23.29 16.24 -11.60
C GLY A 412 24.73 15.83 -11.27
N SER A 413 25.35 16.50 -10.30
CA SER A 413 26.66 16.15 -9.77
C SER A 413 26.72 14.71 -9.25
N ARG A 414 27.92 14.11 -9.26
CA ARG A 414 28.13 12.67 -9.02
C ARG A 414 27.91 12.24 -7.55
N PHE A 415 27.44 13.12 -6.66
CA PHE A 415 27.23 12.81 -5.24
C PHE A 415 26.26 11.65 -5.03
N ASP A 416 25.32 11.46 -5.97
CA ASP A 416 24.44 10.32 -6.11
C ASP A 416 25.17 8.95 -6.19
N ARG A 417 26.51 8.91 -6.21
CA ARG A 417 27.32 7.68 -6.23
C ARG A 417 27.98 7.34 -4.90
N PHE A 418 27.89 8.20 -3.89
CA PHE A 418 28.60 8.02 -2.61
C PHE A 418 27.66 7.85 -1.43
N ASN A 419 28.20 7.31 -0.32
CA ASN A 419 27.46 7.15 0.92
C ASN A 419 27.06 8.52 1.46
N THR A 420 25.76 8.79 1.43
CA THR A 420 25.21 10.05 1.94
C THR A 420 25.41 10.22 3.44
N LYS A 421 25.54 9.13 4.23
CA LYS A 421 25.86 9.19 5.66
C LYS A 421 27.29 9.64 5.90
N VAL A 422 28.25 9.09 5.13
CA VAL A 422 29.66 9.52 5.15
C VAL A 422 29.79 10.97 4.70
N LEU A 423 29.12 11.36 3.60
CA LEU A 423 29.12 12.75 3.13
C LEU A 423 28.58 13.72 4.19
N ARG A 424 27.48 13.33 4.86
CA ARG A 424 26.85 14.09 5.94
C ARG A 424 27.80 14.24 7.13
N ALA A 425 28.44 13.15 7.55
CA ALA A 425 29.42 13.17 8.63
C ALA A 425 30.57 14.14 8.32
N ILE A 426 31.12 14.11 7.10
CA ILE A 426 32.17 15.05 6.71
C ILE A 426 31.68 16.49 6.71
N ARG A 427 30.50 16.79 6.14
CA ARG A 427 29.94 18.16 6.16
C ARG A 427 29.72 18.70 7.57
N LYS A 428 29.34 17.83 8.50
CA LYS A 428 29.13 18.20 9.90
C LYS A 428 30.45 18.40 10.63
N LEU A 429 31.45 17.58 10.33
CA LEU A 429 32.74 17.55 11.04
C LEU A 429 33.80 18.48 10.42
N ASP A 430 33.70 18.85 9.14
CA ASP A 430 34.57 19.83 8.49
C ASP A 430 33.91 21.21 8.51
N PRO A 431 34.26 22.09 9.47
CA PRO A 431 33.72 23.44 9.56
C PRO A 431 34.16 24.38 8.42
N GLY A 432 34.94 23.93 7.45
CA GLY A 432 35.39 24.76 6.32
C GLY A 432 36.41 25.85 6.71
N THR A 433 36.87 25.89 7.96
CA THR A 433 37.83 26.88 8.43
C THR A 433 39.22 26.68 7.81
N ARG A 434 39.85 27.80 7.40
CA ARG A 434 41.23 27.81 6.90
C ARG A 434 42.17 27.38 8.03
N GLY A 435 42.99 26.36 7.77
CA GLY A 435 43.94 25.79 8.74
C GLY A 435 43.50 24.52 9.46
N SER A 436 42.23 24.09 9.33
CA SER A 436 41.80 22.77 9.81
C SER A 436 42.36 21.65 8.93
N LEU A 437 42.79 20.53 9.54
CA LEU A 437 43.19 19.33 8.82
C LEU A 437 41.98 18.54 8.30
N GLY A 438 40.78 18.79 8.82
CA GLY A 438 39.58 18.00 8.52
C GLY A 438 39.46 16.74 9.40
N PRO A 439 38.28 16.11 9.40
CA PRO A 439 38.04 14.91 10.19
C PRO A 439 38.82 13.68 9.71
N THR A 440 39.09 12.78 10.66
CA THR A 440 39.72 11.48 10.42
C THR A 440 38.72 10.43 9.96
N LEU A 441 39.22 9.32 9.39
CA LEU A 441 38.39 8.16 9.02
C LEU A 441 37.51 7.68 10.19
N GLN A 442 38.08 7.60 11.40
CA GLN A 442 37.37 7.07 12.57
C GLN A 442 36.26 8.04 13.02
N GLU A 443 36.55 9.34 13.07
CA GLU A 443 35.53 10.37 13.40
C GLU A 443 34.40 10.37 12.37
N VAL A 444 34.71 10.22 11.08
CA VAL A 444 33.71 10.11 10.02
C VAL A 444 32.89 8.83 10.15
N ALA A 445 33.52 7.69 10.45
CA ALA A 445 32.83 6.41 10.61
C ALA A 445 31.89 6.41 11.82
N ASP A 446 32.35 6.95 12.95
CA ASP A 446 31.59 7.04 14.19
C ASP A 446 30.39 7.99 14.03
N GLU A 447 30.58 9.16 13.42
CA GLU A 447 29.50 10.11 13.15
C GLU A 447 28.52 9.61 12.08
N ALA A 448 29.00 8.88 11.06
CA ALA A 448 28.14 8.28 10.04
C ALA A 448 27.39 7.04 10.54
N GLY A 449 27.83 6.44 11.65
CA GLY A 449 27.30 5.17 12.17
C GLY A 449 27.52 4.00 11.19
N VAL A 450 28.63 4.00 10.46
CA VAL A 450 28.99 2.96 9.49
C VAL A 450 30.29 2.28 9.89
N GLU A 451 30.50 1.04 9.43
CA GLU A 451 31.75 0.35 9.72
C GLU A 451 32.94 1.08 9.07
N PRO A 452 34.13 1.13 9.74
CA PRO A 452 35.29 1.88 9.25
C PRO A 452 35.71 1.51 7.82
N HIS A 453 35.54 0.24 7.42
CA HIS A 453 35.87 -0.21 6.08
C HIS A 453 34.94 0.37 5.00
N VAL A 454 33.64 0.52 5.30
CA VAL A 454 32.64 1.14 4.41
C VAL A 454 32.91 2.64 4.28
N ALA A 455 33.25 3.30 5.40
CA ALA A 455 33.66 4.69 5.40
C ALA A 455 34.92 4.89 4.54
N ALA A 456 35.93 4.03 4.69
CA ALA A 456 37.18 4.10 3.94
C ALA A 456 36.97 3.92 2.42
N GLU A 457 36.17 2.91 2.02
CA GLU A 457 35.86 2.68 0.60
C GLU A 457 35.11 3.88 -0.01
N THR A 458 34.17 4.46 0.75
CA THR A 458 33.43 5.62 0.29
C THR A 458 34.33 6.85 0.16
N LEU A 459 35.16 7.12 1.17
CA LEU A 459 36.10 8.24 1.18
C LEU A 459 37.11 8.15 0.03
N ALA A 460 37.60 6.94 -0.27
CA ALA A 460 38.46 6.69 -1.42
C ALA A 460 37.74 7.01 -2.74
N ARG A 461 36.50 6.50 -2.94
CA ARG A 461 35.70 6.81 -4.14
C ARG A 461 35.42 8.31 -4.27
N MET A 462 35.13 9.00 -3.16
CA MET A 462 34.91 10.44 -3.13
C MET A 462 36.19 11.21 -3.50
N LYS A 463 37.34 10.80 -2.96
CA LYS A 463 38.66 11.35 -3.31
C LYS A 463 38.98 11.15 -4.79
N ASP A 464 38.83 9.94 -5.31
CA ASP A 464 39.07 9.60 -6.73
C ASP A 464 38.14 10.37 -7.68
N SER A 465 36.96 10.72 -7.20
CA SER A 465 35.99 11.53 -7.96
C SER A 465 36.21 13.04 -7.87
N GLY A 466 37.18 13.49 -7.07
CA GLY A 466 37.49 14.91 -6.86
C GLY A 466 36.51 15.66 -5.95
N VAL A 467 35.72 14.95 -5.14
CA VAL A 467 34.77 15.54 -4.18
C VAL A 467 35.44 15.87 -2.85
N LEU A 468 36.45 15.07 -2.49
CA LEU A 468 37.27 15.27 -1.31
C LEU A 468 38.73 15.43 -1.71
N TYR A 469 39.48 16.15 -0.88
CA TYR A 469 40.93 16.11 -0.90
C TYR A 469 41.45 15.74 0.50
N GLU A 470 42.67 15.23 0.51
CA GLU A 470 43.34 14.76 1.72
C GLU A 470 44.50 15.72 2.02
N PRO A 471 44.30 16.77 2.86
CA PRO A 471 45.37 17.70 3.22
C PRO A 471 46.53 17.01 3.96
N ARG A 472 46.24 15.93 4.68
CA ARG A 472 47.21 15.06 5.34
C ARG A 472 46.71 13.61 5.31
N PRO A 473 47.59 12.60 5.17
CA PRO A 473 47.18 11.20 5.21
C PRO A 473 46.26 10.90 6.41
N GLY A 474 45.07 10.34 6.13
CA GLY A 474 44.04 9.99 7.09
C GLY A 474 43.05 11.10 7.45
N HIS A 475 43.19 12.31 6.89
CA HIS A 475 42.28 13.44 7.12
C HIS A 475 41.61 13.90 5.82
N TYR A 476 40.30 14.11 5.85
CA TYR A 476 39.50 14.35 4.65
C TYR A 476 38.80 15.70 4.70
N ARG A 477 38.85 16.47 3.61
CA ARG A 477 38.14 17.74 3.47
C ARG A 477 37.37 17.81 2.17
N LEU A 478 36.25 18.54 2.19
CA LEU A 478 35.46 18.81 0.99
C LEU A 478 36.18 19.85 0.12
N VAL A 479 36.20 19.59 -1.19
CA VAL A 479 36.78 20.50 -2.20
C VAL A 479 35.91 21.73 -2.40
#